data_AF-A0A242LE59-F1
#
_entry.id   AF-A0A242LE59-F1
#
_cell.length_a   1.000
_cell.length_b   1.000
_cell.length_c   1.000
_cell.angle_alpha   90.00
_cell.angle_beta   90.00
_cell.angle_gamma   90.00
#
_symmetry.space_group_name_H-M   'P 1'
#
loop_
_entity.id
_entity.type
_entity.pdbx_description
1 polymer ?
#
loop_
_entity_poly.entity_id
_entity_poly.type
_entity_poly.pdbx_seq_one_letter_code
_entity_poly.pdbx_strand_id
1 'polypeptide(L)' 'MKKLKTLAPYRNQILFTSLFIVVAILLMTIGFWKTVLLILFPCIGYFIGTMQDEKRSISSILASIQAFFER' A
#
# COMPACT_ATOMS: atom_id res chain seq x y z
N MET A 1 6.38 27.80 18.29
CA MET A 1 6.23 26.63 17.38
C MET A 1 7.58 26.11 16.82
N LYS A 2 8.64 25.99 17.65
CA LYS A 2 9.99 25.57 17.18
C LYS A 2 10.27 24.05 17.34
N LYS A 3 9.46 23.30 18.09
CA LYS A 3 9.69 21.88 18.38
C LYS A 3 9.32 20.90 17.25
N LEU A 4 8.56 21.34 16.24
CA LEU A 4 8.15 20.48 15.12
C LEU A 4 9.26 20.27 14.07
N LYS A 5 10.30 21.13 14.06
CA LYS A 5 11.41 21.05 13.10
C LYS A 5 12.37 19.89 13.40
N THR A 6 12.35 19.35 14.62
CA THR A 6 13.25 18.26 15.06
C THR A 6 12.77 16.88 14.61
N LEU A 7 11.51 16.74 14.21
CA LEU A 7 10.92 15.48 13.71
C LEU A 7 10.90 15.40 12.18
N ALA A 8 11.23 16.50 11.50
CA ALA A 8 11.33 16.56 10.04
C ALA A 8 12.18 15.44 9.40
N PRO A 9 13.36 15.07 9.95
CA PRO A 9 14.17 14.01 9.35
C PRO A 9 13.59 12.60 9.53
N TYR A 10 12.69 12.39 10.51
CA TYR A 10 12.12 11.08 10.83
C TYR A 10 10.65 10.94 10.40
N ARG A 11 10.13 11.86 9.58
CA ARG A 11 8.72 11.85 9.15
C ARG A 11 8.30 10.51 8.58
N ASN A 12 9.11 9.95 7.69
CA ASN A 12 8.82 8.67 7.05
C ASN A 12 8.89 7.53 8.07
N GLN A 13 9.90 7.53 8.95
CA GLN A 13 10.05 6.52 9.99
C GLN A 13 8.82 6.50 10.91
N ILE A 14 8.39 7.65 11.42
CA ILE A 14 7.21 7.76 12.29
C ILE A 14 5.95 7.32 11.54
N LEU A 15 5.78 7.75 10.28
CA LEU A 15 4.64 7.38 9.46
C LEU A 15 4.56 5.87 9.24
N PHE A 16 5.63 5.23 8.78
CA PHE A 16 5.65 3.79 8.56
C PHE A 16 5.55 3.00 9.87
N THR A 17 6.24 3.39 10.94
CA THR A 17 6.11 2.72 12.24
C THR A 17 4.68 2.78 12.75
N SER A 18 4.02 3.95 12.68
CA SER A 18 2.62 4.08 13.08
C SER A 18 1.69 3.24 12.23
N LEU A 19 1.90 3.21 10.91
CA LEU A 19 1.11 2.41 9.98
C LEU A 19 1.21 0.91 10.28
N PHE A 20 2.42 0.39 10.49
CA PHE A 20 2.64 -1.03 10.77
C PHE A 20 2.13 -1.45 12.16
N ILE A 21 2.15 -0.55 13.15
CA ILE A 21 1.49 -0.81 14.44
C ILE A 21 -0.01 -1.01 14.24
N VAL A 22 -0.67 -0.13 13.45
CA VAL A 22 -2.09 -0.26 13.15
C VAL A 22 -2.38 -1.59 12.43
N VAL A 23 -1.57 -1.94 11.42
CA VAL A 23 -1.70 -3.23 10.72
C VAL A 23 -1.55 -4.41 11.69
N ALA A 24 -0.57 -4.38 12.59
CA ALA A 24 -0.37 -5.42 13.60
C ALA A 24 -1.59 -5.59 14.52
N ILE A 25 -2.18 -4.47 14.97
CA ILE A 25 -3.41 -4.48 15.78
C ILE A 25 -4.57 -5.11 15.00
N LEU A 26 -4.74 -4.75 13.71
CA LEU A 26 -5.76 -5.37 12.86
C LEU A 26 -5.55 -6.89 12.74
N LEU A 27 -4.30 -7.33 12.52
CA LEU A 27 -3.96 -8.74 12.40
C LEU A 27 -4.27 -9.52 13.69
N MET A 28 -3.99 -8.94 14.86
CA MET A 28 -4.29 -9.57 16.15
C MET A 28 -5.79 -9.59 16.47
N THR A 29 -6.53 -8.55 16.08
CA THR A 29 -7.96 -8.41 16.42
C THR A 29 -8.86 -9.22 15.49
N ILE A 30 -8.66 -9.09 14.18
CA ILE A 30 -9.50 -9.68 13.15
C ILE A 30 -9.00 -11.09 12.80
N GLY A 31 -7.69 -11.32 12.92
CA GLY A 31 -6.99 -12.53 12.52
C GLY A 31 -6.22 -12.34 11.20
N PHE A 32 -5.12 -13.09 11.05
CA PHE A 32 -4.24 -13.00 9.87
C PHE A 32 -5.00 -13.20 8.57
N TRP A 33 -5.76 -14.30 8.44
CA TRP A 33 -6.49 -14.64 7.22
C TRP A 33 -7.54 -13.59 6.81
N LYS A 34 -8.27 -13.05 7.79
CA LYS A 34 -9.32 -12.05 7.53
C LYS A 34 -8.73 -10.72 7.08
N THR A 35 -7.58 -10.34 7.63
CA THR A 35 -6.87 -9.12 7.23
C THR A 35 -6.26 -9.26 5.82
N VAL A 36 -5.71 -10.44 5.50
CA VAL A 36 -5.23 -10.73 4.13
C VAL A 36 -6.37 -10.60 3.12
N LEU A 37 -7.55 -11.17 3.40
CA LEU A 37 -8.72 -11.01 2.52
C LEU A 37 -9.16 -9.55 2.40
N LEU A 38 -9.17 -8.80 3.52
CA LEU A 38 -9.51 -7.38 3.54
C LEU A 38 -8.57 -6.51 2.69
N ILE A 39 -7.32 -6.91 2.50
CA ILE A 39 -6.38 -6.19 1.61
C ILE A 39 -6.49 -6.72 0.18
N LEU A 40 -6.65 -8.04 0.03
CA LEU A 40 -6.66 -8.72 -1.27
C LEU A 40 -7.85 -8.28 -2.14
N PHE A 41 -9.07 -8.29 -1.61
CA PHE A 41 -10.26 -7.95 -2.41
C PHE A 41 -10.26 -6.50 -2.91
N PRO A 42 -9.90 -5.48 -2.10
CA PRO A 42 -9.74 -4.12 -2.60
C PRO A 42 -8.63 -3.98 -3.64
N CYS A 43 -7.49 -4.65 -3.48
CA CYS A 43 -6.44 -4.65 -4.51
C CYS A 43 -6.93 -5.23 -5.84
N ILE A 44 -7.67 -6.33 -5.79
CA ILE A 44 -8.28 -6.93 -6.99
C ILE A 44 -9.30 -5.96 -7.61
N GLY A 45 -10.19 -5.37 -6.80
CA GLY A 45 -11.18 -4.40 -7.27
C GLY A 45 -10.54 -3.16 -7.88
N TYR A 46 -9.51 -2.60 -7.24
CA TYR A 46 -8.73 -1.48 -7.76
C TYR A 46 -8.04 -1.82 -9.08
N PHE A 47 -7.44 -3.00 -9.16
CA PHE A 47 -6.78 -3.47 -10.38
C PHE A 47 -7.79 -3.59 -11.54
N ILE A 48 -8.91 -4.29 -11.32
CA ILE A 48 -9.96 -4.45 -12.33
C ILE A 48 -10.54 -3.09 -12.75
N GLY A 49 -10.84 -2.22 -11.79
CA GLY A 49 -11.35 -0.87 -12.06
C GLY A 49 -10.37 -0.05 -12.91
N THR A 50 -9.09 -0.03 -12.53
CA THR A 50 -8.04 0.68 -13.28
C THR A 50 -7.93 0.16 -14.72
N MET A 51 -8.03 -1.16 -14.92
CA MET A 51 -8.01 -1.74 -16.26
C MET A 51 -9.21 -1.32 -17.12
N GLN A 52 -10.39 -1.23 -16.50
CA GLN A 52 -11.62 -0.84 -17.18
C GLN A 52 -11.64 0.65 -17.51
N ASP A 53 -11.20 1.49 -16.57
CA ASP A 53 -11.23 2.95 -16.69
C ASP A 53 -10.20 3.48 -17.71
N GLU A 54 -8.97 2.94 -17.70
CA GLU A 54 -7.90 3.43 -18.59
C GLU A 54 -7.87 2.71 -19.95
N LYS A 55 -8.78 1.76 -20.24
CA LYS A 55 -8.67 0.79 -21.34
C LYS A 55 -7.27 0.16 -21.42
N ARG A 56 -6.56 0.09 -20.28
CA ARG A 56 -5.19 -0.41 -20.21
C ARG A 56 -5.26 -1.93 -20.27
N SER A 57 -4.63 -2.48 -21.30
CA SER A 57 -4.45 -3.93 -21.39
C SER A 57 -3.49 -4.41 -20.30
N ILE A 58 -3.69 -5.65 -19.82
CA ILE A 58 -2.82 -6.32 -18.83
C ILE A 58 -1.33 -6.15 -19.21
N SER A 59 -1.04 -6.21 -20.51
CA SER A 59 0.30 -6.07 -21.07
C SER A 59 0.98 -4.74 -20.72
N SER A 60 0.23 -3.64 -20.65
CA SER A 60 0.78 -2.32 -20.30
C SER A 60 1.16 -2.21 -18.82
N ILE A 61 0.40 -2.86 -17.94
CA ILE A 61 0.69 -2.90 -16.50
C ILE A 61 1.89 -3.80 -16.22
N LEU A 62 1.94 -4.98 -16.86
CA LEU A 62 3.10 -5.87 -16.78
C LEU A 62 4.38 -5.20 -17.28
N ALA A 63 4.31 -4.47 -18.40
CA ALA A 63 5.45 -3.71 -18.91
C ALA A 63 5.91 -2.62 -17.91
N SER A 64 4.98 -1.96 -17.22
CA SER A 64 5.29 -0.94 -16.21
C SER A 64 5.95 -1.55 -14.96
N ILE A 65 5.50 -2.73 -14.52
CA ILE A 65 6.11 -3.47 -13.40
C ILE A 65 7.50 -3.97 -13.78
N GLN A 66 7.65 -4.53 -14.99
CA GLN A 66 8.92 -4.99 -15.50
C GLN A 66 9.94 -3.84 -15.59
N ALA A 67 9.53 -2.71 -16.16
CA ALA A 67 10.37 -1.51 -16.24
C ALA A 67 10.72 -0.91 -14.86
N PHE A 68 9.91 -1.15 -13.83
CA PHE A 68 10.23 -0.78 -12.45
C PHE A 68 11.24 -1.73 -11.80
N PHE A 69 11.23 -3.01 -12.15
CA PHE A 69 12.16 -4.03 -11.64
C PHE A 69 13.51 -4.06 -12.38
N GLU A 70 13.54 -3.63 -13.64
CA GLU A 70 14.78 -3.46 -14.44
C GLU A 70 15.50 -2.13 -14.16
N ARG A 71 15.01 -1.34 -13.20
CA ARG A 71 15.58 -0.05 -12.81
C ARG A 71 16.44 -0.16 -11.57
#